data_AF-A0A7V3HJB8-F1
#
_entry.id   AF-A0A7V3HJB8-F1
#
_cell.length_a   1.000
_cell.length_b   1.000
_cell.length_c   1.000
_cell.angle_alpha   90.00
_cell.angle_beta   90.00
_cell.angle_gamma   90.00
#
_symmetry.space_group_name_H-M   'P 1'
#
loop_
_entity.id
_entity.type
_entity.pdbx_description
1 polymer ?
#
loop_
_entity_poly.entity_id
_entity_poly.type
_entity_poly.pdbx_seq_one_letter_code
_entity_poly.pdbx_strand_id
1 'polypeptide(L)' 'MTTVAQMTKDELREMIETIIEQKLLELIGDPDEGLPLRESIRKRLLRQREAVASGERGEPFEEVAQRLGLK' A
#
# COMPACT_ATOMS: atom_id res chain seq x y z
N MET A 1 -14.53 10.94 -23.85
CA MET A 1 -13.10 10.76 -23.54
C MET A 1 -12.55 12.11 -23.13
N THR A 2 -11.95 12.18 -21.94
CA THR A 2 -11.25 13.37 -21.48
C THR A 2 -9.90 13.44 -22.19
N THR A 3 -9.58 14.59 -22.77
CA THR A 3 -8.31 14.81 -23.47
C THR A 3 -7.38 15.66 -22.61
N VAL A 4 -6.07 15.57 -22.85
CA VAL A 4 -5.07 16.39 -22.12
C VAL A 4 -5.39 17.88 -22.24
N ALA A 5 -5.89 18.33 -23.39
CA ALA A 5 -6.26 19.72 -23.62
C ALA A 5 -7.45 20.21 -22.76
N GLN A 6 -8.21 19.30 -22.17
CA GLN A 6 -9.34 19.61 -21.29
C GLN A 6 -8.95 19.60 -19.80
N MET A 7 -7.71 19.24 -19.46
CA MET A 7 -7.22 19.25 -18.08
C MET A 7 -7.00 20.69 -17.60
N THR A 8 -7.34 20.92 -16.34
CA THR A 8 -6.89 22.08 -15.59
C THR A 8 -5.37 22.02 -15.39
N LYS A 9 -4.78 23.16 -15.01
CA LYS A 9 -3.34 23.24 -14.71
C LYS A 9 -2.95 22.33 -13.55
N ASP A 10 -3.81 22.20 -12.55
CA ASP A 10 -3.53 21.40 -11.36
C ASP A 10 -3.59 19.91 -11.70
N GLU A 11 -4.58 19.46 -12.46
CA GLU A 11 -4.65 18.08 -12.96
C GLU A 11 -3.44 17.73 -13.83
N LEU A 12 -3.00 18.64 -14.71
CA LEU A 12 -1.82 18.42 -15.53
C LEU A 12 -0.55 18.33 -14.68
N ARG A 13 -0.42 19.17 -13.65
CA ARG A 13 0.71 19.13 -12.71
C ARG A 13 0.74 17.81 -11.96
N GLU A 14 -0.38 17.39 -11.39
CA GLU A 14 -0.50 16.14 -10.64
C GLU A 14 -0.15 14.92 -11.50
N MET A 15 -0.61 14.91 -12.76
CA MET A 15 -0.25 13.86 -13.71
C MET A 15 1.27 13.81 -13.95
N ILE A 16 1.91 14.96 -14.15
CA ILE A 16 3.36 15.04 -14.35
C ILE A 16 4.11 14.59 -13.09
N GLU A 17 3.71 15.06 -11.91
CA GLU A 17 4.32 14.68 -10.63
C GLU A 17 4.26 13.16 -10.42
N THR A 18 3.10 12.55 -10.67
CA THR A 18 2.90 11.10 -10.58
C THR A 18 3.83 10.35 -11.54
N ILE A 19 3.93 10.80 -12.79
CA ILE A 19 4.81 10.17 -13.80
C ILE A 19 6.28 10.30 -13.38
N ILE A 20 6.69 11.46 -12.85
CA ILE A 20 8.06 11.68 -12.38
C ILE A 20 8.37 10.75 -11.21
N GLU A 21 7.49 10.65 -10.22
CA GLU A 21 7.66 9.76 -9.07
C GLU A 21 7.81 8.30 -9.52
N GLN A 22 6.96 7.86 -10.45
CA GLN A 22 7.08 6.52 -11.04
C GLN A 22 8.45 6.34 -11.73
N LYS A 23 8.91 7.31 -12.51
CA LYS A 23 10.22 7.20 -13.20
C LYS A 23 11.40 7.25 -12.25
N LEU A 24 11.31 8.02 -11.16
CA LEU A 24 12.36 8.02 -10.13
C LEU A 24 12.44 6.66 -9.43
N LEU A 25 11.29 6.07 -9.07
CA LEU A 25 11.25 4.74 -8.47
C LEU A 25 11.79 3.67 -9.42
N GLU A 26 11.42 3.72 -10.71
CA GLU A 26 11.95 2.80 -11.74
C GLU A 26 13.47 2.91 -11.94
N LEU A 27 14.04 4.12 -11.83
CA LEU A 27 15.45 4.37 -12.12
C LEU A 27 16.37 4.17 -10.91
N ILE A 28 15.91 4.54 -9.72
CA ILE A 28 16.74 4.63 -8.51
C ILE A 28 16.36 3.53 -7.50
N GLY A 29 15.17 2.93 -7.63
CA GLY A 29 14.66 1.92 -6.71
C GLY A 29 14.03 2.52 -5.45
N ASP A 30 13.61 1.64 -4.53
CA ASP A 30 13.09 2.06 -3.23
C ASP A 30 14.25 2.56 -2.36
N PRO A 31 14.25 3.83 -1.92
CA PRO A 31 15.32 4.37 -1.09
C PRO A 31 15.46 3.66 0.27
N ASP A 32 14.39 2.98 0.73
CA ASP A 32 14.39 2.22 1.98
C ASP A 32 14.78 0.74 1.76
N GLU A 33 15.04 0.31 0.52
CA GLU A 33 15.40 -1.08 0.21
C GLU A 33 16.66 -1.52 0.98
N GLY A 34 16.56 -2.67 1.64
CA GLY A 34 17.67 -3.24 2.42
C GLY A 34 17.92 -2.57 3.78
N LEU A 35 17.20 -1.49 4.13
CA LEU A 35 17.32 -0.89 5.46
C LEU A 35 16.68 -1.77 6.54
N PRO A 36 17.29 -1.85 7.75
CA PRO A 36 16.72 -2.63 8.84
C PRO A 36 15.49 -1.94 9.42
N LEU A 37 14.46 -2.74 9.72
CA LEU A 37 13.30 -2.27 10.48
C LEU A 37 13.72 -1.76 11.87
N ARG A 38 13.21 -0.59 12.25
CA ARG A 38 13.35 -0.08 13.63
C ARG A 38 12.83 -1.11 14.63
N GLU A 39 13.56 -1.29 15.73
CA GLU A 39 13.27 -2.33 16.71
C GLU A 39 11.84 -2.25 17.29
N SER A 40 11.33 -1.03 17.51
CA SER A 40 9.97 -0.78 17.98
C SER A 40 8.90 -1.29 17.00
N ILE A 41 9.13 -1.12 15.70
CA ILE A 41 8.25 -1.59 14.63
C ILE A 41 8.32 -3.11 14.56
N ARG A 42 9.53 -3.70 14.57
CA ARG A 42 9.72 -5.15 14.57
C ARG A 42 9.00 -5.82 15.74
N LYS A 43 9.17 -5.31 16.97
CA LYS A 43 8.48 -5.83 18.17
C LYS A 43 6.96 -5.75 18.05
N ARG A 44 6.43 -4.67 17.49
CA ARG A 44 4.98 -4.52 17.24
C ARG A 44 4.50 -5.55 16.22
N LEU A 45 5.20 -5.73 15.11
CA LEU A 45 4.83 -6.69 14.06
C LEU A 45 4.85 -8.14 14.56
N LEU A 46 5.83 -8.51 15.39
CA LEU A 46 5.89 -9.86 15.98
C LEU A 46 4.67 -10.15 16.87
N ARG A 47 4.32 -9.22 17.79
CA ARG A 47 3.11 -9.34 18.62
C ARG A 47 1.83 -9.42 17.77
N GLN A 48 1.77 -8.62 16.71
CA GLN A 48 0.64 -8.64 15.78
C GLN A 48 0.51 -9.98 15.06
N ARG A 49 1.63 -10.56 14.62
CA ARG A 49 1.66 -11.87 13.99
C ARG A 49 1.22 -12.97 14.96
N GLU A 50 1.66 -12.90 16.21
CA GLU A 50 1.23 -13.84 17.27
C GLU A 50 -0.27 -13.74 17.54
N ALA A 51 -0.81 -12.53 17.68
CA ALA A 51 -2.25 -12.33 17.90
C ALA A 51 -3.11 -12.85 16.72
N VAL A 52 -2.59 -12.75 15.48
CA VAL A 52 -3.27 -13.36 14.33
C VAL A 52 -3.19 -14.89 14.40
N ALA A 53 -2.03 -15.44 14.72
CA ALA A 53 -1.84 -16.89 14.83
C ALA A 53 -2.65 -17.52 15.98
N SER A 54 -2.87 -16.80 17.08
CA SER A 54 -3.71 -17.24 18.20
C SER A 54 -5.21 -17.04 17.96
N GLY A 55 -5.60 -16.36 16.87
CA GLY A 55 -6.99 -16.02 16.59
C GLY A 55 -7.54 -14.85 17.42
N GLU A 56 -6.70 -14.19 18.24
CA GLU A 56 -7.09 -12.97 18.96
C GLU A 56 -7.29 -11.77 18.03
N ARG A 57 -6.72 -11.81 16.82
CA ARG A 57 -6.76 -10.72 15.86
C ARG A 57 -7.13 -11.22 14.47
N GLY A 58 -8.17 -10.61 13.89
CA GLY A 58 -8.66 -10.89 12.55
C GLY A 58 -9.93 -11.72 12.56
N GLU A 59 -10.59 -11.81 11.41
CA GLU A 59 -11.74 -12.68 11.18
C GLU A 59 -11.33 -13.76 10.15
N PRO A 60 -11.78 -15.01 10.30
CA PRO A 60 -11.56 -16.04 9.29
C PRO A 60 -12.05 -15.59 7.90
N PHE A 61 -11.24 -15.86 6.87
CA PHE A 61 -11.56 -15.46 5.49
C PHE A 61 -12.95 -15.95 5.05
N GLU A 62 -13.28 -17.20 5.36
CA GLU A 62 -14.57 -17.81 5.01
C GLU A 62 -15.77 -17.08 5.62
N GLU A 63 -15.66 -16.63 6.87
CA GLU A 63 -16.72 -15.87 7.54
C GLU A 63 -16.93 -14.51 6.86
N VAL A 64 -15.84 -13.86 6.48
CA VAL A 64 -15.89 -12.59 5.76
C VAL A 64 -16.46 -12.77 4.36
N ALA A 65 -16.02 -13.80 3.63
CA ALA A 65 -16.49 -14.10 2.28
C ALA A 65 -18.00 -14.40 2.26
N GLN A 66 -18.47 -15.23 3.20
CA GLN A 66 -19.89 -15.52 3.36
C GLN A 66 -20.70 -14.26 3.68
N ARG A 67 -20.23 -13.42 4.61
CA ARG A 67 -20.89 -12.15 4.98
C ARG A 67 -20.99 -11.18 3.80
N LEU A 68 -19.99 -11.17 2.92
CA LEU A 68 -19.94 -10.30 1.74
C LEU A 68 -20.61 -10.92 0.50
N GLY A 69 -21.13 -12.15 0.58
CA GLY A 69 -21.74 -12.83 -0.56
C GLY A 69 -20.75 -13.20 -1.67
N LEU A 70 -19.47 -13.28 -1.34
CA LEU A 70 -18.39 -13.70 -2.23
C LEU A 70 -18.28 -15.23 -2.09
N LYS A 71 -18.78 -15.97 -3.09
CA LYS A 71 -18.63 -17.43 -3.21
C LYS A 71 -17.75 -17.76 -4.40
#